data_AF-A0A7Y2VBF5-F1
#
_entry.id   AF-A0A7Y2VBF5-F1
#
_cell.length_a   1.000
_cell.length_b   1.000
_cell.length_c   1.000
_cell.angle_alpha   90.00
_cell.angle_beta   90.00
_cell.angle_gamma   90.00
#
_symmetry.space_group_name_H-M   'P 1'
#
loop_
_entity.id
_entity.type
_entity.pdbx_description
1 polymer ?
#
loop_
_entity_poly.entity_id
_entity_poly.type
_entity_poly.pdbx_seq_one_letter_code
_entity_poly.pdbx_strand_id
1 'polypeptide(L)'
;TLNLKTEEISEQHLQGQHTTTFAEMFDLSFDAKIIDTPGIKGFGVVDMDKDEIGDYFPEIFALKQDCKFNNCLHMHEPDCAVKKALENDEVFASRYKSYLQIMQGDEDVYRTNIYPEE
;
A
#
# COMPACT_ATOMS: atom_id res chain seq x y z
N THR A 1 28.98 5.48 7.69
CA THR A 1 27.79 4.60 7.68
C THR A 1 26.95 4.94 8.89
N LEU A 2 25.63 4.98 8.77
CA LEU A 2 24.74 5.21 9.92
C LEU A 2 24.73 3.95 10.79
N ASN A 3 25.02 4.08 12.09
CA ASN A 3 25.06 2.96 13.04
C ASN A 3 23.68 2.82 13.72
N LEU A 4 22.65 2.52 12.94
CA LEU A 4 21.27 2.38 13.44
C LEU A 4 21.13 1.11 14.29
N LYS A 5 20.24 1.15 15.28
CA LYS A 5 19.93 -0.01 16.13
C LYS A 5 19.16 -1.04 15.32
N THR A 6 19.64 -2.28 15.29
CA THR A 6 18.96 -3.44 14.68
C THR A 6 18.79 -4.55 15.71
N GLU A 7 17.83 -5.45 15.48
CA GLU A 7 17.61 -6.66 16.28
C GLU A 7 17.38 -7.86 15.36
N GLU A 8 17.59 -9.06 15.90
CA GLU A 8 17.30 -10.32 15.22
C GLU A 8 15.79 -10.49 14.98
N ILE A 9 15.42 -11.45 14.13
CA ILE A 9 14.01 -11.82 13.90
C ILE A 9 13.40 -12.35 15.21
N SER A 10 12.14 -11.99 15.47
CA SER A 10 11.40 -12.52 16.63
C SER A 10 11.23 -14.03 16.50
N GLU A 11 11.70 -14.81 17.48
CA GLU A 11 11.51 -16.27 17.50
C GLU A 11 10.03 -16.67 17.63
N GLN A 12 9.23 -15.84 18.31
CA GLN A 12 7.80 -16.11 18.53
C GLN A 12 6.95 -15.84 17.28
N HIS A 13 7.22 -14.73 16.58
CA HIS A 13 6.39 -14.28 15.47
C HIS A 13 7.02 -14.56 14.09
N LEU A 14 8.27 -15.01 14.05
CA LEU A 14 9.06 -15.21 12.83
C LEU A 14 9.07 -13.98 11.90
N GLN A 15 9.04 -12.78 12.50
CA GLN A 15 8.96 -11.50 11.82
C GLN A 15 10.04 -10.52 12.30
N GLY A 16 10.38 -9.55 11.45
CA GLY A 16 11.31 -8.48 11.78
C GLY A 16 10.79 -7.60 12.93
N GLN A 17 11.72 -7.09 13.75
CA GLN A 17 11.39 -6.29 14.94
C GLN A 17 11.67 -4.80 14.68
N HIS A 18 10.72 -3.94 15.09
CA HIS A 18 10.91 -2.48 15.02
C HIS A 18 11.74 -2.02 16.21
N THR A 19 12.97 -1.58 15.94
CA THR A 19 13.90 -1.04 16.94
C THR A 19 13.81 0.48 17.06
N THR A 20 13.46 1.17 15.98
CA THR A 20 13.26 2.62 15.91
C THR A 20 11.93 3.01 16.53
N THR A 21 11.94 3.89 17.53
CA THR A 21 10.74 4.30 18.30
C THR A 21 10.28 5.73 18.03
N PHE A 22 11.12 6.58 17.45
CA PHE A 22 10.78 7.94 17.03
C PHE A 22 11.47 8.27 15.71
N ALA A 23 10.96 9.28 14.99
CA ALA A 23 11.57 9.75 13.76
C ALA A 23 12.83 10.58 14.07
N GLU A 24 13.96 10.23 13.46
CA GLU A 24 15.23 10.96 13.61
C GLU A 24 15.81 11.29 12.23
N MET A 25 16.33 12.51 12.09
CA MET A 25 16.95 13.01 10.86
C MET A 25 18.47 12.99 10.97
N PHE A 26 19.13 12.35 10.01
CA PHE A 26 20.58 12.23 9.93
C PHE A 26 21.13 13.02 8.75
N ASP A 27 22.16 13.81 8.99
CA ASP A 27 22.92 14.49 7.95
C ASP A 27 23.93 13.54 7.28
N LEU A 28 23.96 13.56 5.96
CA LEU A 28 24.88 12.78 5.14
C LEU A 28 26.01 13.66 4.61
N SER A 29 27.15 13.04 4.32
CA SER A 29 28.36 13.72 3.86
C SER A 29 28.24 14.42 2.51
N PHE A 30 27.16 14.17 1.77
CA PHE A 30 26.93 14.69 0.42
C PHE A 30 25.75 15.68 0.37
N ASP A 31 25.59 16.49 1.43
CA ASP A 31 24.56 17.51 1.57
C ASP A 31 23.14 16.97 1.33
N ALA A 32 22.88 15.81 1.96
CA ALA A 32 21.59 15.14 1.93
C ALA A 32 21.20 14.75 3.36
N LYS A 33 19.91 14.47 3.56
CA LYS A 33 19.39 14.04 4.86
C LYS A 33 18.56 12.77 4.69
N ILE A 34 18.62 11.88 5.68
CA ILE A 34 17.76 10.70 5.80
C ILE A 34 16.93 10.84 7.08
N ILE A 35 15.64 10.52 7.00
CA ILE A 35 14.79 10.38 8.18
C ILE A 35 14.55 8.89 8.39
N ASP A 36 15.04 8.36 9.51
CA ASP A 36 14.64 7.03 9.97
C ASP A 36 13.34 7.15 10.76
N THR A 37 12.36 6.30 10.48
CA THR A 37 11.04 6.33 11.11
C THR A 37 10.70 4.98 11.72
N PRO A 38 9.91 4.92 12.80
CA PRO A 38 9.37 3.67 13.31
C PRO A 38 8.66 2.88 12.21
N GLY A 39 8.76 1.55 12.27
CA GLY A 39 8.05 0.70 11.34
C GLY A 39 6.53 0.74 11.54
N ILE A 40 5.80 0.60 10.44
CA ILE A 40 4.34 0.65 10.41
C ILE A 40 3.80 -0.79 10.45
N LYS A 41 3.03 -1.13 11.49
CA LYS A 41 2.36 -2.44 11.64
C LYS A 41 0.99 -2.52 10.96
N GLY A 42 0.34 -1.38 10.80
CA GLY A 42 -0.97 -1.26 10.17
C GLY A 42 -1.17 0.15 9.66
N PHE A 43 -1.98 0.28 8.62
CA PHE A 43 -2.32 1.57 8.02
C PHE A 43 -3.83 1.69 7.99
N GLY A 44 -4.36 2.70 8.69
CA GLY A 44 -5.76 3.06 8.61
C GLY A 44 -6.01 3.93 7.38
N VAL A 45 -7.04 3.58 6.61
CA VAL A 45 -7.57 4.45 5.55
C VAL A 45 -8.43 5.51 6.24
N VAL A 46 -7.78 6.53 6.83
CA VAL A 46 -8.47 7.61 7.54
C VAL A 46 -8.65 8.78 6.58
N ASP A 47 -9.90 9.22 6.42
CA ASP A 47 -10.25 10.45 5.70
C ASP A 47 -9.86 10.46 4.21
N MET A 48 -9.97 9.30 3.54
CA MET A 48 -9.82 9.20 2.09
C MET A 48 -11.18 9.11 1.42
N ASP A 49 -11.44 9.98 0.44
CA ASP A 49 -12.62 9.86 -0.41
C ASP A 49 -12.46 8.67 -1.37
N LYS A 50 -13.54 7.92 -1.58
CA LYS A 50 -13.56 6.74 -2.45
C LYS A 50 -13.24 7.10 -3.89
N ASP A 51 -13.65 8.28 -4.33
CA ASP A 51 -13.39 8.77 -5.67
C ASP A 51 -11.88 9.05 -5.91
N GLU A 52 -11.09 9.25 -4.84
CA GLU A 52 -9.65 9.52 -4.92
C GLU A 52 -8.80 8.26 -4.81
N ILE A 53 -9.32 7.15 -4.24
CA ILE A 53 -8.52 5.96 -3.96
C ILE A 53 -7.87 5.40 -5.25
N GLY A 54 -8.60 5.43 -6.36
CA GLY A 54 -8.09 4.98 -7.66
C GLY A 54 -6.90 5.80 -8.16
N ASP A 55 -6.78 7.06 -7.74
CA ASP A 55 -5.73 7.97 -8.21
C ASP A 55 -4.36 7.66 -7.59
N TYR A 56 -4.34 6.95 -6.46
CA TYR A 56 -3.11 6.51 -5.80
C TYR A 56 -2.54 5.21 -6.40
N PHE A 57 -3.22 4.61 -7.37
CA PHE A 57 -2.76 3.46 -8.14
C PHE A 57 -2.41 3.91 -9.56
N PRO A 58 -1.13 4.06 -9.92
CA PRO A 58 -0.71 4.62 -11.22
C PRO A 58 -1.37 3.94 -12.43
N GLU A 59 -1.52 2.62 -12.36
CA GLU A 59 -2.16 1.79 -13.38
C GLU A 59 -3.66 2.06 -13.53
N ILE A 60 -4.37 2.30 -12.42
CA ILE A 60 -5.80 2.63 -12.39
C ILE A 60 -5.99 4.09 -12.86
N PHE A 61 -5.18 5.00 -12.33
CA PHE A 61 -5.20 6.42 -12.66
C PHE A 61 -5.02 6.66 -14.17
N ALA A 62 -4.09 5.94 -14.82
CA ALA A 62 -3.85 6.07 -16.26
C ALA A 62 -5.06 5.65 -17.10
N LEU A 63 -5.84 4.66 -16.64
CA LEU A 63 -6.97 4.05 -17.35
C LEU A 63 -8.32 4.69 -16.99
N LYS A 64 -8.41 5.47 -15.91
CA LYS A 64 -9.69 6.01 -15.42
C LYS A 64 -10.38 6.89 -16.46
N GLN A 65 -9.60 7.61 -17.28
CA GLN A 65 -10.11 8.48 -18.36
C GLN A 65 -10.82 7.72 -19.48
N ASP A 66 -10.51 6.43 -19.65
CA ASP A 66 -11.12 5.57 -20.68
C ASP A 66 -12.38 4.87 -20.18
N CYS A 67 -12.76 5.10 -18.91
CA CYS A 67 -14.02 4.62 -18.38
C CYS A 67 -15.19 5.40 -18.99
N LYS A 68 -16.29 4.69 -19.23
CA LYS A 68 -17.54 5.29 -19.72
C LYS A 68 -18.14 6.34 -18.78
N PHE A 69 -17.94 6.17 -17.48
CA PHE A 69 -18.48 7.04 -16.44
C PHE A 69 -17.36 7.83 -15.77
N ASN A 70 -17.57 9.13 -15.57
CA ASN A 70 -16.58 10.02 -14.96
C ASN A 70 -16.37 9.74 -13.46
N ASN A 71 -17.35 9.12 -12.80
CA ASN A 71 -17.34 8.75 -11.38
C ASN A 71 -17.23 7.22 -11.20
N CYS A 72 -16.52 6.55 -12.12
CA CYS A 72 -16.33 5.11 -12.06
C CYS A 72 -15.43 4.75 -10.87
N LEU A 73 -15.91 3.93 -9.95
CA LEU A 73 -15.14 3.37 -8.83
C LEU A 73 -14.45 2.05 -9.21
N HIS A 74 -14.55 1.62 -10.46
CA HIS A 74 -13.91 0.42 -10.98
C HIS A 74 -14.29 -0.89 -10.28
N MET A 75 -15.44 -0.97 -9.61
CA MET A 75 -15.88 -2.15 -8.86
C MET A 75 -16.99 -2.93 -9.60
N HIS A 76 -18.10 -2.26 -9.87
CA HIS A 76 -19.34 -2.86 -10.39
C HIS A 76 -19.82 -2.22 -11.69
N GLU A 77 -19.16 -1.16 -12.12
CA GLU A 77 -19.55 -0.35 -13.26
C GLU A 77 -19.44 -1.15 -14.57
N PRO A 78 -20.47 -1.07 -15.44
CA PRO A 78 -20.36 -1.62 -16.78
C PRO A 78 -19.40 -0.78 -17.63
N ASP A 79 -18.75 -1.42 -18.60
CA ASP A 79 -17.79 -0.76 -19.51
C ASP A 79 -16.60 -0.08 -18.81
N CYS A 80 -16.15 -0.59 -17.66
CA CYS A 80 -14.98 -0.09 -16.95
C CYS A 80 -13.66 -0.46 -17.67
N ALA A 81 -12.85 0.54 -18.04
CA ALA A 81 -11.55 0.32 -18.68
C ALA A 81 -10.56 -0.45 -17.78
N VAL A 82 -10.56 -0.16 -16.47
CA VAL A 82 -9.71 -0.86 -15.50
C VAL A 82 -10.05 -2.35 -15.42
N LYS A 83 -11.34 -2.72 -15.47
CA LYS A 83 -11.74 -4.13 -15.45
C LYS A 83 -11.39 -4.85 -16.75
N LYS A 84 -11.50 -4.17 -17.90
CA LYS A 84 -11.03 -4.70 -19.19
C LYS A 84 -9.51 -4.92 -19.18
N ALA A 85 -8.75 -3.96 -18.66
CA ALA A 85 -7.31 -4.07 -18.51
C ALA A 85 -6.91 -5.19 -17.55
N LEU A 86 -7.68 -5.42 -16.48
CA LEU A 86 -7.52 -6.57 -15.59
C LEU A 86 -7.76 -7.90 -16.31
N GLU A 87 -8.80 -8.00 -17.15
CA GLU A 87 -9.08 -9.20 -17.96
C GLU A 87 -7.99 -9.47 -19.02
N ASN A 88 -7.30 -8.43 -19.47
CA ASN A 88 -6.22 -8.48 -20.45
C ASN A 88 -4.81 -8.63 -19.83
N ASP A 89 -4.70 -8.84 -18.52
CA ASP A 89 -3.43 -8.90 -17.78
C ASP A 89 -2.57 -7.61 -17.85
N GLU A 90 -3.17 -6.47 -18.18
CA GLU A 90 -2.52 -5.15 -18.19
C GLU A 90 -2.50 -4.52 -16.78
N VAL A 91 -3.49 -4.86 -15.95
CA VAL A 91 -3.51 -4.56 -14.51
C VAL A 91 -3.32 -5.86 -13.73
N PHE A 92 -2.31 -5.92 -12.88
CA PHE A 92 -2.07 -7.11 -12.06
C PHE A 92 -3.23 -7.36 -11.08
N ALA A 93 -3.72 -8.60 -11.05
CA ALA A 93 -4.80 -9.00 -10.14
C ALA A 93 -4.49 -8.75 -8.65
N SER A 94 -3.21 -8.88 -8.25
CA SER A 94 -2.77 -8.54 -6.88
C SER A 94 -2.96 -7.07 -6.54
N ARG A 95 -2.70 -6.17 -7.50
CA ARG A 95 -2.86 -4.72 -7.35
C ARG A 95 -4.33 -4.33 -7.28
N TYR A 96 -5.13 -4.87 -8.19
CA TYR A 96 -6.58 -4.66 -8.16
C TYR A 96 -7.22 -5.21 -6.87
N LYS A 97 -6.73 -6.34 -6.35
CA LYS A 97 -7.14 -6.84 -5.03
C LYS A 97 -6.82 -5.85 -3.91
N SER A 98 -5.60 -5.30 -3.86
CA SER A 98 -5.24 -4.27 -2.86
C SER A 98 -6.12 -3.02 -2.97
N TYR A 99 -6.44 -2.58 -4.20
CA TYR A 99 -7.37 -1.47 -4.43
C TYR A 99 -8.76 -1.77 -3.82
N LEU A 100 -9.30 -2.96 -4.09
CA LEU A 100 -10.60 -3.37 -3.54
C LEU A 100 -10.63 -3.45 -2.00
N GLN A 101 -9.54 -3.92 -1.38
CA GLN A 101 -9.40 -3.97 0.09
C GLN A 101 -9.43 -2.56 0.69
N ILE A 102 -8.70 -1.62 0.08
CA ILE A 102 -8.68 -0.21 0.53
C ILE A 102 -10.06 0.45 0.33
N MET A 103 -10.74 0.17 -0.80
CA MET A 103 -12.08 0.69 -1.10
C MET A 103 -13.19 0.21 -0.15
N GLN A 104 -13.08 -1.05 0.32
CA GLN A 104 -14.06 -1.66 1.21
C GLN A 104 -13.84 -1.24 2.67
N GLY A 105 -12.65 -0.73 3.00
CA GLY A 105 -12.31 -0.28 4.35
C GLY A 105 -12.34 -1.44 5.33
N ASP A 106 -11.56 -2.50 5.03
CA ASP A 106 -11.48 -3.69 5.90
C ASP A 106 -11.19 -3.28 7.36
N GLU A 107 -11.94 -3.86 8.30
CA GLU A 107 -11.78 -3.64 9.75
C GLU A 107 -10.38 -4.09 10.24
N ASP A 108 -9.73 -4.97 9.49
CA ASP A 108 -8.37 -5.47 9.72
C ASP A 108 -7.32 -4.55 9.10
N VAL A 109 -7.08 -3.41 9.75
CA VAL A 109 -6.03 -2.42 9.39
C VAL A 109 -4.59 -2.92 9.58
N TYR A 110 -4.41 -4.17 10.01
CA TYR A 110 -3.10 -4.76 10.28
C TYR A 110 -2.63 -5.65 9.13
N ARG A 111 -1.31 -5.69 8.90
CA ARG A 111 -0.72 -6.65 7.95
C ARG A 111 -1.02 -8.08 8.40
N THR A 112 -1.89 -8.77 7.68
CA THR A 112 -2.15 -10.20 7.89
C THR A 112 -0.99 -11.01 7.33
N ASN A 113 -0.47 -11.94 8.12
CA ASN A 113 0.57 -12.85 7.64
C ASN A 113 -0.08 -13.86 6.68
N ILE A 114 0.30 -13.83 5.41
CA ILE A 114 -0.25 -14.69 4.34
C ILE A 114 0.52 -16.01 4.18
N TYR A 115 1.57 -16.22 4.97
CA TYR A 115 2.29 -17.48 5.01
C TYR A 115 1.59 -18.44 5.97
N PRO A 116 1.41 -19.72 5.60
CA PRO A 116 0.87 -20.72 6.51
C PRO A 116 1.79 -20.83 7.74
N GLU A 117 1.20 -20.86 8.93
CA GLU A 117 1.90 -21.34 10.12
C GLU A 117 2.20 -22.83 9.88
N GLU A 118 3.47 -23.19 9.79
CA GLU A 118 3.92 -24.59 9.81
C GLU A 118 3.76 -25.19 11.22
#